data_AF-A0A1G0E0I2-F1
#
_entry.id   AF-A0A1G0E0I2-F1
#
_cell.length_a   1.000
_cell.length_b   1.000
_cell.length_c   1.000
_cell.angle_alpha   90.00
_cell.angle_beta   90.00
_cell.angle_gamma   90.00
#
_symmetry.space_group_name_H-M   'P 1'
#
loop_
_entity.id
_entity.type
_entity.pdbx_description
1 polymer ?
#
loop_
_entity_poly.entity_id
_entity_poly.type
_entity_poly.pdbx_seq_one_letter_code
_entity_poly.pdbx_strand_id
1 'polypeptide(L)'
;MNNTAKLAKIDALLSSLPTFQCKEGCFDCCGPVKLSRLEYLRCVQASGRTAKDIKRQMQNNLKQGIYTCPLLDTETKKCSVYEVRPAICRLFGVVKGELLCPHGYAPDPAALLSDAQSREILRKVEELGK
;
A
#
# COMPACT_ATOMS: atom_id res chain seq x y z
N MET A 1 -22.28 0.88 9.89
CA MET A 1 -21.22 -0.13 10.03
C MET A 1 -20.06 0.50 10.79
N ASN A 2 -19.55 -0.14 11.85
CA ASN A 2 -18.40 0.38 12.60
C ASN A 2 -17.08 0.21 11.81
N ASN A 3 -15.99 0.84 12.29
CA ASN A 3 -14.70 0.80 11.60
C ASN A 3 -14.13 -0.62 11.49
N THR A 4 -14.32 -1.47 12.50
CA THR A 4 -13.87 -2.86 12.49
C THR A 4 -14.50 -3.65 11.36
N ALA A 5 -15.83 -3.55 11.20
CA ALA A 5 -16.56 -4.22 10.14
C ALA A 5 -16.23 -3.67 8.74
N LYS A 6 -15.94 -2.36 8.63
CA LYS A 6 -15.43 -1.75 7.39
C LYS A 6 -14.05 -2.32 7.03
N LEU A 7 -13.12 -2.38 7.97
CA LEU A 7 -11.79 -2.94 7.78
C LEU A 7 -11.85 -4.43 7.39
N ALA A 8 -12.71 -5.22 8.04
CA ALA A 8 -12.90 -6.63 7.67
C ALA A 8 -13.36 -6.82 6.22
N LYS A 9 -14.23 -5.93 5.71
CA LYS A 9 -14.63 -5.94 4.29
C LYS A 9 -13.50 -5.54 3.35
N ILE A 10 -12.68 -4.56 3.75
CA ILE A 10 -11.47 -4.19 3.00
C ILE A 10 -10.52 -5.39 2.95
N ASP A 11 -10.29 -6.07 4.07
CA ASP A 11 -9.39 -7.22 4.14
C ASP A 11 -9.89 -8.38 3.27
N ALA A 12 -11.18 -8.69 3.30
CA ALA A 12 -11.78 -9.70 2.42
C ALA A 12 -11.59 -9.38 0.93
N LEU A 13 -11.69 -8.10 0.54
CA LEU A 13 -11.46 -7.66 -0.83
C LEU A 13 -9.97 -7.77 -1.22
N LEU A 14 -9.06 -7.48 -0.29
CA LEU A 14 -7.62 -7.48 -0.56
C LEU A 14 -7.00 -8.88 -0.45
N SER A 15 -7.60 -9.81 0.29
CA SER A 15 -7.13 -11.19 0.42
C SER A 15 -7.32 -12.03 -0.85
N SER A 16 -8.22 -11.61 -1.75
CA SER A 16 -8.44 -12.30 -3.03
C SER A 16 -7.50 -11.84 -4.14
N LEU A 17 -6.62 -10.87 -3.87
CA LEU A 17 -5.69 -10.38 -4.88
C LEU A 17 -4.58 -11.41 -5.12
N PRO A 18 -4.07 -11.51 -6.36
CA PRO A 18 -2.83 -12.22 -6.62
C PRO A 18 -1.71 -11.71 -5.70
N THR A 19 -0.77 -12.58 -5.36
CA THR A 19 0.37 -12.22 -4.52
C THR A 19 1.67 -12.65 -5.16
N PHE A 20 2.73 -11.90 -4.91
CA PHE A 20 4.10 -12.25 -5.25
C PHE A 20 5.03 -11.68 -4.18
N GLN A 21 6.27 -12.18 -4.14
CA GLN A 21 7.29 -11.70 -3.22
C GLN A 21 8.18 -10.67 -3.91
N CYS A 22 8.36 -9.49 -3.32
CA CYS A 22 9.35 -8.52 -3.78
C CYS A 22 10.77 -9.07 -3.60
N LYS A 23 11.73 -8.60 -4.42
CA LYS A 23 13.16 -8.81 -4.18
C LYS A 23 13.53 -8.38 -2.75
N GLU A 24 14.33 -9.18 -2.06
CA GLU A 24 14.82 -8.86 -0.72
C GLU A 24 15.55 -7.50 -0.70
N GLY A 25 15.19 -6.65 0.26
CA GLY A 25 15.76 -5.31 0.42
C GLY A 25 15.34 -4.28 -0.64
N CYS A 26 14.42 -4.60 -1.55
CA CYS A 26 13.91 -3.65 -2.55
C CYS A 26 12.85 -2.72 -1.96
N PHE A 27 12.97 -1.42 -2.26
CA PHE A 27 12.00 -0.39 -1.86
C PHE A 27 11.74 0.65 -2.95
N ASP A 28 12.10 0.37 -4.21
CA ASP A 28 12.05 1.34 -5.30
C ASP A 28 10.62 1.83 -5.61
N CYS A 29 9.62 0.98 -5.38
CA CYS A 29 8.20 1.35 -5.49
C CYS A 29 7.58 1.84 -4.16
N CYS A 30 8.34 1.83 -3.06
CA CYS A 30 7.86 2.23 -1.73
C CYS A 30 7.87 3.76 -1.60
N GLY A 31 6.91 4.42 -2.25
CA GLY A 31 6.77 5.87 -2.25
C GLY A 31 5.54 6.42 -1.52
N PRO A 32 5.34 7.75 -1.56
CA PRO A 32 4.11 8.39 -1.10
C PRO A 32 2.93 7.92 -1.95
N VAL A 33 1.88 7.43 -1.29
CA VAL A 33 0.67 6.93 -1.94
C VAL A 33 -0.57 7.52 -1.27
N LYS A 34 -1.68 7.59 -2.03
CA LYS A 34 -2.98 7.94 -1.48
C LYS A 34 -3.57 6.75 -0.73
N LEU A 35 -4.17 7.04 0.42
CA LEU A 35 -4.79 6.07 1.32
C LEU A 35 -6.19 6.55 1.67
N SER A 36 -7.13 5.62 1.83
CA SER A 36 -8.39 5.95 2.49
C SER A 36 -8.15 6.29 3.98
N ARG A 37 -9.11 6.94 4.63
CA ARG A 37 -8.97 7.34 6.04
C ARG A 37 -8.74 6.14 6.96
N LEU A 38 -9.48 5.05 6.77
CA LEU A 38 -9.31 3.84 7.58
C LEU A 38 -7.99 3.12 7.33
N GLU A 39 -7.52 3.03 6.08
CA GLU A 39 -6.20 2.47 5.79
C GLU A 39 -5.09 3.30 6.44
N TYR A 40 -5.18 4.64 6.35
CA TYR A 40 -4.23 5.52 7.00
C TYR A 40 -4.18 5.28 8.51
N LEU A 41 -5.33 5.26 9.19
CA LEU A 41 -5.39 5.01 10.64
C LEU A 41 -4.85 3.62 11.01
N ARG A 42 -5.16 2.60 10.21
CA ARG A 42 -4.63 1.24 10.41
C ARG A 42 -3.12 1.20 10.26
N CYS A 43 -2.55 1.87 9.26
CA CYS A 43 -1.10 2.00 9.09
C CYS A 43 -0.44 2.76 10.24
N VAL A 44 -1.05 3.86 10.71
CA VAL A 44 -0.58 4.62 11.87
C VAL A 44 -0.50 3.69 13.08
N GLN A 45 -1.58 2.98 13.38
CA GLN A 45 -1.63 2.02 14.50
C GLN A 45 -0.57 0.93 14.37
N ALA A 46 -0.47 0.27 13.22
CA ALA A 46 0.48 -0.82 13.00
C ALA A 46 1.95 -0.37 13.06
N SER A 47 2.23 0.87 12.64
CA SER A 47 3.60 1.41 12.65
C SER A 47 4.13 1.73 14.05
N GLY A 48 3.27 1.78 15.07
CA GLY A 48 3.64 2.23 16.42
C GLY A 48 3.96 3.73 16.52
N ARG A 49 3.73 4.50 15.46
CA ARG A 49 4.02 5.94 15.38
C ARG A 49 2.75 6.78 15.42
N THR A 50 2.87 8.04 15.79
CA THR A 50 1.72 8.96 15.70
C THR A 50 1.50 9.44 14.26
N ALA A 51 0.27 9.81 13.93
CA ALA A 51 -0.05 10.46 12.65
C ALA A 51 0.80 11.73 12.42
N LYS A 52 1.11 12.47 13.49
CA LYS A 52 1.98 13.66 13.44
C LYS A 52 3.41 13.29 13.04
N ASP A 53 3.94 12.17 13.51
CA ASP A 53 5.29 11.71 13.15
C ASP A 53 5.39 11.31 11.70
N ILE A 54 4.42 10.53 11.21
CA ILE A 54 4.35 10.10 9.82
C ILE A 54 4.23 11.31 8.89
N LYS A 55 3.33 12.26 9.24
CA LYS A 55 3.16 13.50 8.46
C LYS A 55 4.42 14.35 8.45
N ARG A 56 5.09 14.51 9.59
CA ARG A 56 6.33 15.27 9.70
C ARG A 56 7.45 14.65 8.87
N GLN A 57 7.62 13.33 8.92
CA GLN A 57 8.61 12.65 8.08
C GLN A 57 8.28 12.80 6.60
N MET A 58 7.02 12.63 6.20
CA MET A 58 6.61 12.85 4.81
C MET A 58 6.97 14.25 4.33
N GLN A 59 6.67 15.27 5.13
CA GLN A 59 7.00 16.67 4.80
C GLN A 59 8.51 16.89 4.69
N ASN A 60 9.30 16.30 5.60
CA ASN A 60 10.76 16.39 5.55
C ASN A 60 11.35 15.68 4.32
N ASN A 61 10.81 14.53 3.95
CA ASN A 61 11.22 13.80 2.74
C ASN A 61 10.95 14.66 1.49
N LEU A 62 9.71 15.17 1.34
CA LEU A 62 9.32 15.98 0.19
C LEU A 62 10.14 17.28 0.07
N LYS A 63 10.45 17.94 1.19
CA LYS A 63 11.32 19.14 1.21
C LYS A 63 12.74 18.87 0.71
N GLN A 64 13.20 17.63 0.82
CA GLN A 64 14.53 17.19 0.36
C GLN A 64 14.48 16.51 -1.01
N GLY A 65 13.32 16.49 -1.68
CA GLY A 65 13.15 15.76 -2.95
C GLY A 65 13.18 14.24 -2.81
N ILE A 66 13.05 13.72 -1.59
CA ILE A 66 13.00 12.27 -1.31
C ILE A 66 11.54 11.82 -1.43
N TYR A 67 11.30 10.85 -2.31
CA TYR A 67 9.97 10.24 -2.52
C TYR A 67 9.84 8.87 -1.88
N THR A 68 10.61 8.59 -0.82
CA THR A 68 10.49 7.34 -0.05
C THR A 68 9.32 7.43 0.93
N CYS A 69 8.54 6.35 1.03
CA CYS A 69 7.42 6.22 1.94
C CYS A 69 7.87 6.46 3.40
N PRO A 70 7.16 7.28 4.20
CA PRO A 70 7.52 7.54 5.59
C PRO A 70 7.32 6.33 6.52
N LEU A 71 6.66 5.28 6.06
CA LEU A 71 6.45 4.01 6.79
C LEU A 71 7.51 2.96 6.43
N LEU A 72 8.43 3.26 5.52
CA LEU A 72 9.60 2.43 5.29
C LEU A 72 10.62 2.71 6.39
N ASP A 73 11.09 1.65 7.04
CA ASP A 73 12.31 1.71 7.85
C ASP A 73 13.51 1.70 6.89
N THR A 74 14.21 2.83 6.82
CA THR A 74 15.35 3.01 5.93
C THR A 74 16.61 2.32 6.44
N GLU A 75 16.70 2.01 7.74
CA GLU A 75 17.83 1.29 8.32
C GLU A 75 17.73 -0.19 7.97
N THR A 76 16.57 -0.80 8.21
CA THR A 76 16.35 -2.22 7.92
C THR A 76 15.89 -2.50 6.49
N LYS A 77 15.53 -1.45 5.72
CA LYS A 77 14.93 -1.53 4.38
C LYS A 77 13.64 -2.34 4.35
N LYS A 78 12.87 -2.34 5.44
CA LYS A 78 11.62 -3.09 5.60
C LYS A 78 10.43 -2.15 5.77
N CYS A 79 9.28 -2.57 5.27
CA CYS A 79 8.03 -1.84 5.49
C CYS A 79 7.52 -2.10 6.92
N SER A 80 7.37 -1.05 7.73
CA SER A 80 6.86 -1.16 9.12
C SER A 80 5.39 -1.61 9.21
N VAL A 81 4.67 -1.61 8.08
CA VAL A 81 3.24 -1.92 8.00
C VAL A 81 2.95 -3.02 6.97
N TYR A 82 3.93 -3.90 6.69
CA TYR A 82 3.86 -4.86 5.58
C TYR A 82 2.56 -5.71 5.59
N GLU A 83 2.18 -6.21 6.76
CA GLU A 83 0.99 -7.04 6.95
C GLU A 83 -0.32 -6.31 6.68
N VAL A 84 -0.37 -5.01 6.97
CA VAL A 84 -1.58 -4.19 6.79
C VAL A 84 -1.51 -3.29 5.57
N ARG A 85 -0.62 -3.63 4.61
CA ARG A 85 -0.38 -2.82 3.41
C ARG A 85 -1.69 -2.37 2.75
N PRO A 86 -1.83 -1.08 2.45
CA PRO A 86 -2.97 -0.50 1.77
C PRO A 86 -3.23 -1.12 0.40
N ALA A 87 -4.44 -0.92 -0.12
CA ALA A 87 -4.90 -1.44 -1.40
C ALA A 87 -3.94 -1.11 -2.54
N ILE A 88 -3.55 0.16 -2.66
CA ILE A 88 -2.61 0.59 -3.70
C ILE A 88 -1.26 -0.14 -3.62
N CYS A 89 -0.75 -0.37 -2.40
CA CYS A 89 0.51 -1.10 -2.20
C CYS A 89 0.39 -2.59 -2.54
N ARG A 90 -0.81 -3.18 -2.45
CA ARG A 90 -1.08 -4.57 -2.85
C ARG A 90 -1.36 -4.72 -4.35
N LEU A 91 -1.82 -3.65 -4.99
CA LEU A 91 -2.08 -3.61 -6.44
C LEU A 91 -0.79 -3.42 -7.26
N PHE A 92 0.24 -2.81 -6.68
CA PHE A 92 1.57 -2.76 -7.30
C PHE A 92 2.12 -4.19 -7.53
N GLY A 93 2.55 -4.45 -8.77
CA GLY A 93 3.07 -5.71 -9.26
C GLY A 93 2.02 -6.74 -9.66
N VAL A 94 0.72 -6.47 -9.47
CA VAL A 94 -0.37 -7.41 -9.80
C VAL A 94 -1.39 -6.86 -10.80
N VAL A 95 -1.18 -5.64 -11.29
CA VAL A 95 -2.01 -4.98 -12.31
C VAL A 95 -1.18 -4.78 -13.57
N LYS A 96 -1.77 -5.06 -14.74
CA LYS A 96 -1.13 -4.88 -16.05
C LYS A 96 -0.80 -3.40 -16.29
N GLY A 97 0.27 -3.12 -17.04
CA GLY A 97 0.64 -1.75 -17.41
C GLY A 97 1.51 -1.06 -16.36
N GLU A 98 1.16 0.17 -15.99
CA GLU A 98 2.03 1.09 -15.23
C GLU A 98 2.32 0.66 -13.78
N LEU A 99 1.49 -0.23 -13.23
CA LEU A 99 1.67 -0.75 -11.87
C LEU A 99 2.54 -2.01 -11.80
N LEU A 100 3.09 -2.49 -12.93
CA LEU A 100 4.02 -3.62 -12.91
C LEU A 100 5.29 -3.29 -12.13
N CYS A 101 5.90 -4.32 -11.54
CA CYS A 101 7.19 -4.16 -10.88
C CYS A 101 8.27 -3.83 -11.92
N PRO A 102 9.08 -2.77 -11.74
CA PRO A 102 10.14 -2.42 -12.68
C PRO A 102 11.25 -3.49 -12.74
N HIS A 103 11.31 -4.36 -11.74
CA HIS A 103 12.25 -5.48 -11.65
C HIS A 103 11.68 -6.80 -12.18
N GLY A 104 10.46 -6.81 -12.72
CA GLY A 104 9.82 -8.00 -13.30
C GLY A 104 9.22 -8.98 -12.30
N TYR A 105 9.16 -8.65 -11.01
CA TYR A 105 8.51 -9.50 -10.00
C TYR A 105 6.99 -9.35 -10.08
N ALA A 106 6.30 -10.44 -10.38
CA ALA A 106 4.85 -10.48 -10.57
C ALA A 106 4.33 -11.89 -10.30
N PRO A 107 3.03 -12.07 -10.03
CA PRO A 107 2.38 -13.38 -10.07
C PRO A 107 2.32 -13.90 -11.52
N ASP A 108 1.70 -15.07 -11.71
CA ASP A 108 1.41 -15.59 -13.05
C ASP A 108 0.70 -14.53 -13.92
N PRO A 109 1.14 -14.28 -15.17
CA PRO A 109 0.51 -13.32 -16.08
C PRO A 109 -1.01 -13.49 -16.27
N ALA A 110 -1.51 -14.72 -16.17
CA ALA A 110 -2.95 -15.01 -16.24
C ALA A 110 -3.73 -14.52 -15.01
N ALA A 111 -3.06 -14.36 -13.87
CA ALA A 111 -3.64 -13.84 -12.63
C ALA A 111 -3.65 -12.30 -12.57
N LEU A 112 -2.91 -11.61 -13.44
CA LEU A 112 -2.81 -10.15 -13.42
C LEU A 112 -4.16 -9.47 -13.67
N LEU A 113 -4.45 -8.46 -12.85
CA LEU A 113 -5.64 -7.64 -12.95
C LEU A 113 -5.54 -6.63 -14.10
N SER A 114 -6.68 -6.31 -14.69
CA SER A 114 -6.81 -5.14 -15.56
C SER A 114 -6.90 -3.85 -14.76
N ASP A 115 -6.63 -2.72 -15.43
CA ASP A 115 -6.80 -1.40 -14.83
C ASP A 115 -8.25 -1.12 -14.39
N ALA A 116 -9.24 -1.69 -15.08
CA ALA A 116 -10.64 -1.55 -14.69
C ALA A 116 -10.91 -2.25 -13.35
N GLN A 117 -10.37 -3.47 -13.17
CA GLN A 117 -10.48 -4.20 -11.90
C GLN A 117 -9.76 -3.46 -10.77
N SER A 118 -8.55 -2.95 -11.01
CA SER A 118 -7.79 -2.22 -9.98
C SER A 118 -8.48 -0.93 -9.56
N ARG A 119 -9.01 -0.15 -10.51
CA ARG A 119 -9.81 1.06 -10.24
C ARG A 119 -11.06 0.76 -9.43
N GLU A 120 -11.77 -0.33 -9.76
CA GLU A 120 -12.96 -0.73 -9.01
C GLU A 120 -12.63 -1.15 -7.57
N ILE A 121 -11.53 -1.86 -7.36
CA ILE A 121 -11.03 -2.20 -6.01
C ILE A 121 -10.72 -0.93 -5.23
N LEU A 122 -9.95 0.00 -5.80
CA LEU A 122 -9.61 1.28 -5.15
C LEU A 122 -10.85 2.10 -4.81
N ARG A 123 -11.86 2.14 -5.70
CA ARG A 123 -13.14 2.82 -5.46
C ARG A 123 -13.87 2.21 -4.26
N LYS A 124 -14.01 0.89 -4.20
CA LYS A 124 -14.65 0.19 -3.08
C LYS A 124 -13.92 0.43 -1.76
N VAL A 125 -12.59 0.38 -1.78
CA VAL A 125 -11.77 0.64 -0.59
C VAL A 125 -11.94 2.07 -0.11
N GLU A 126 -11.93 3.06 -1.01
CA GLU A 126 -12.19 4.45 -0.66
C GLU A 126 -13.58 4.64 -0.03
N GLU A 127 -14.62 4.02 -0.60
CA GLU A 127 -15.99 4.10 -0.08
C GLU A 127 -16.14 3.47 1.32
N LEU A 128 -15.55 2.29 1.52
CA LEU A 128 -15.52 1.62 2.82
C LEU A 128 -14.66 2.37 3.83
N GLY A 129 -13.60 3.02 3.35
CA GLY A 129 -12.55 3.64 4.14
C GLY A 129 -12.82 5.08 4.57
N LYS A 130 -13.97 5.67 4.20
CA LYS A 130 -14.47 6.96 4.71
C LYS A 130 -14.75 6.89 6.21
#